data_AF-A0AA35TE06-F1
#
_entry.id   AF-A0AA35TE06-F1
#
_cell.length_a   1.000
_cell.length_b   1.000
_cell.length_c   1.000
_cell.angle_alpha   90.00
_cell.angle_beta   90.00
_cell.angle_gamma   90.00
#
_symmetry.space_group_name_H-M   'P 1'
#
loop_
_entity.id
_entity.type
_entity.pdbx_description
1 polymer ?
#
loop_
_entity_poly.entity_id
_entity_poly.type
_entity_poly.pdbx_seq_one_letter_code
_entity_poly.pdbx_strand_id
1 'polypeptide(L)'
;MSGGREKIVECVPNFSEGRRADVVEAIAAAVRETEGCSLLDVAPGDSTNRTVYTFVGRPESVLEGALAAARVAFKLIDMTKQKGEHPRLGALDVCPFIPVANVTMEECAELSRR
;
A
#
# COMPACT_ATOMS: atom_id res chain seq x y z
N MET A 1 11.24 28.46 16.69
CA MET A 1 10.25 27.49 16.16
C MET A 1 10.79 26.10 16.42
N SER A 2 10.24 25.35 17.37
CA SER A 2 10.66 23.96 17.57
C SER A 2 10.13 23.15 16.39
N GLY A 3 11.00 22.85 15.42
CA GLY A 3 10.69 21.88 14.38
C GLY A 3 10.57 20.52 15.05
N GLY A 4 9.36 20.15 15.47
CA GLY A 4 9.06 18.79 15.90
C GLY A 4 9.47 17.86 14.76
N ARG A 5 10.29 16.86 15.05
CA ARG A 5 10.75 15.93 14.02
C ARG A 5 9.52 15.19 13.46
N GLU A 6 9.33 15.26 12.14
CA GLU A 6 8.14 14.75 11.48
C GLU A 6 8.04 13.23 11.61
N LYS A 7 6.83 12.72 11.87
CA LYS A 7 6.55 11.29 11.95
C LYS A 7 6.41 10.73 10.54
N ILE A 8 7.20 9.73 10.21
CA ILE A 8 7.17 9.06 8.91
C ILE A 8 6.99 7.56 9.11
N VAL A 9 5.98 7.02 8.43
CA VAL A 9 5.70 5.58 8.30
C VAL A 9 5.82 5.22 6.83
N GLU A 10 6.40 4.06 6.55
CA GLU A 10 6.36 3.41 5.24
C GLU A 10 5.23 2.37 5.24
N CYS A 11 4.49 2.29 4.15
CA CYS A 11 3.55 1.22 3.89
C CYS A 11 3.90 0.52 2.57
N VAL A 12 3.89 -0.81 2.60
CA VAL A 12 4.32 -1.65 1.48
C VAL A 12 3.23 -2.66 1.09
N PRO A 13 2.02 -2.22 0.70
CA PRO A 13 0.94 -3.14 0.42
C PRO A 13 1.22 -3.96 -0.83
N ASN A 14 0.76 -5.21 -0.83
CA ASN A 14 0.97 -6.13 -1.94
C ASN A 14 -0.38 -6.55 -2.52
N PHE A 15 -0.62 -6.20 -3.78
CA PHE A 15 -1.88 -6.50 -4.46
C PHE A 15 -1.69 -7.64 -5.46
N SER A 16 -2.71 -8.49 -5.56
CA SER A 16 -2.73 -9.69 -6.41
C SER A 16 -3.07 -9.35 -7.87
N GLU A 17 -2.39 -8.37 -8.43
CA GLU A 17 -2.46 -7.97 -9.83
C GLU A 17 -1.08 -7.46 -10.26
N GLY A 18 -0.52 -7.98 -11.36
CA GLY A 18 0.78 -7.57 -11.89
C GLY A 18 0.83 -7.49 -13.42
N ARG A 19 -0.31 -7.68 -14.11
CA ARG A 19 -0.37 -7.75 -15.58
C ARG A 19 -1.20 -6.63 -16.19
N ARG A 20 -2.32 -6.29 -15.55
CA ARG A 20 -3.22 -5.22 -16.00
C ARG A 20 -2.69 -3.87 -15.55
N ALA A 21 -1.97 -3.20 -16.44
CA ALA A 21 -1.36 -1.91 -16.20
C ALA A 21 -2.38 -0.83 -15.79
N ASP A 22 -3.61 -0.89 -16.31
CA ASP A 22 -4.71 -0.01 -15.94
C ASP A 22 -5.12 -0.16 -14.46
N VAL A 23 -5.16 -1.40 -13.96
CA VAL A 23 -5.48 -1.68 -12.55
C VAL A 23 -4.31 -1.31 -11.64
N VAL A 24 -3.08 -1.61 -12.07
CA VAL A 24 -1.88 -1.24 -11.32
C VAL A 24 -1.80 0.28 -11.14
N GLU A 25 -1.99 1.01 -12.23
CA GLU A 25 -1.95 2.48 -12.19
C GLU A 25 -3.14 3.07 -11.42
N ALA A 26 -4.34 2.48 -11.50
CA ALA A 26 -5.49 2.95 -10.70
C ALA A 26 -5.24 2.82 -9.19
N ILE A 27 -4.57 1.75 -8.75
CA ILE A 27 -4.19 1.57 -7.34
C ILE A 27 -3.09 2.57 -6.96
N ALA A 28 -2.08 2.75 -7.81
CA ALA A 28 -1.03 3.74 -7.59
C ALA A 28 -1.58 5.17 -7.48
N ALA A 29 -2.51 5.53 -8.37
CA ALA A 29 -3.17 6.84 -8.37
C ALA A 29 -3.92 7.10 -7.06
N ALA A 30 -4.64 6.11 -6.53
CA ALA A 30 -5.34 6.25 -5.25
C ALA A 30 -4.39 6.62 -4.09
N VAL A 31 -3.16 6.07 -4.09
CA VAL A 31 -2.13 6.45 -3.11
C VAL A 31 -1.61 7.87 -3.38
N ARG A 32 -1.30 8.22 -4.64
CA ARG A 32 -0.79 9.56 -5.01
C ARG A 32 -1.78 10.68 -4.73
N GLU A 33 -3.08 10.40 -4.87
CA GLU A 33 -4.16 11.35 -4.63
C GLU A 33 -4.50 11.51 -3.13
N THR A 34 -3.99 10.62 -2.28
CA THR A 34 -4.18 10.73 -0.84
C THR A 34 -3.26 11.80 -0.25
N GLU A 35 -3.85 12.81 0.38
CA GLU A 35 -3.12 13.92 0.98
C GLU A 35 -2.12 13.43 2.06
N GLY A 36 -0.86 13.83 1.90
CA GLY A 36 0.22 13.49 2.82
C GLY A 36 0.85 12.11 2.59
N CYS A 37 0.47 11.40 1.51
CA CYS A 37 1.21 10.26 1.01
C CYS A 37 2.19 10.66 -0.10
N SER A 38 3.32 9.96 -0.17
CA SER A 38 4.28 10.03 -1.27
C SER A 38 4.56 8.63 -1.77
N LEU A 39 4.08 8.31 -2.98
CA LEU A 39 4.38 7.04 -3.64
C LEU A 39 5.84 7.03 -4.12
N LEU A 40 6.61 6.07 -3.64
CA LEU A 40 8.04 5.96 -3.90
C LEU A 40 8.34 4.95 -5.01
N ASP A 41 7.62 3.82 -5.01
CA ASP A 41 7.85 2.75 -5.98
C ASP A 41 6.57 1.95 -6.29
N VAL A 42 6.52 1.41 -7.50
CA VAL A 42 5.50 0.45 -7.97
C VAL A 42 6.21 -0.64 -8.75
N ALA A 43 6.27 -1.84 -8.18
CA ALA A 43 6.99 -2.98 -8.73
C ALA A 43 6.02 -4.10 -9.12
N PRO A 44 5.46 -4.08 -10.35
CA PRO A 44 4.62 -5.15 -10.87
C PRO A 44 5.47 -6.34 -11.32
N GLY A 45 5.05 -7.55 -10.97
CA GLY A 45 5.61 -8.79 -11.48
C GLY A 45 4.59 -9.54 -12.35
N ASP A 46 4.93 -9.76 -13.63
CA ASP A 46 4.05 -10.44 -14.59
C ASP A 46 3.86 -11.94 -14.27
N SER A 47 4.93 -12.66 -13.94
CA SER A 47 4.87 -14.09 -13.61
C SER A 47 4.22 -14.34 -12.25
N THR A 48 4.58 -13.54 -11.26
CA THR A 48 3.99 -13.57 -9.91
C THR A 48 2.55 -13.08 -9.87
N ASN A 49 2.14 -12.31 -10.89
CA ASN A 49 0.86 -11.60 -10.96
C ASN A 49 0.53 -10.85 -9.67
N ARG A 50 1.51 -10.08 -9.22
CA ARG A 50 1.52 -9.36 -7.96
C ARG A 50 2.26 -8.06 -8.12
N THR A 51 1.76 -6.99 -7.52
CA THR A 51 2.45 -5.70 -7.48
C THR A 51 2.70 -5.29 -6.04
N VAL A 52 3.94 -4.89 -5.78
CA VAL A 52 4.35 -4.25 -4.54
C VAL A 52 4.32 -2.74 -4.76
N TYR A 53 3.64 -2.02 -3.88
CA TYR A 53 3.65 -0.55 -3.85
C TYR A 53 4.39 -0.13 -2.61
N THR A 54 5.22 0.91 -2.70
CA THR A 54 5.94 1.46 -1.56
C THR A 54 5.63 2.93 -1.47
N PHE A 55 5.07 3.38 -0.34
CA PHE A 55 4.80 4.79 -0.10
C PHE A 55 5.02 5.18 1.35
N VAL A 56 5.26 6.46 1.58
CA VAL A 56 5.54 7.03 2.89
C VAL A 56 4.64 8.21 3.19
N GLY A 57 4.50 8.52 4.47
CA GLY A 57 3.75 9.69 4.93
C GLY A 57 3.60 9.72 6.44
N ARG A 58 2.76 10.64 6.93
CA ARG A 58 2.37 10.65 8.35
C ARG A 58 1.49 9.43 8.66
N PRO A 59 1.50 8.91 9.91
CA PRO A 59 0.71 7.74 10.33
C PRO A 59 -0.71 7.67 9.75
N GLU A 60 -1.51 8.72 9.96
CA GLU A 60 -2.90 8.77 9.49
C GLU A 60 -3.03 8.86 7.96
N SER A 61 -2.17 9.66 7.32
CA SER A 61 -2.16 9.78 5.86
C SER A 61 -1.86 8.43 5.21
N VAL A 62 -0.92 7.67 5.75
CA VAL A 62 -0.52 6.36 5.23
C VAL A 62 -1.63 5.32 5.40
N LEU A 63 -2.35 5.35 6.53
CA LEU A 63 -3.53 4.52 6.75
C LEU A 63 -4.61 4.82 5.70
N GLU A 64 -4.93 6.09 5.48
CA GLU A 64 -5.90 6.49 4.46
C GLU A 64 -5.45 6.09 3.05
N GLY A 65 -4.15 6.21 2.74
CA GLY A 65 -3.58 5.80 1.45
C GLY A 65 -3.73 4.29 1.22
N ALA A 66 -3.47 3.48 2.25
CA ALA A 66 -3.67 2.04 2.21
C ALA A 66 -5.15 1.67 1.99
N LEU A 67 -6.07 2.33 2.71
CA LEU A 67 -7.51 2.12 2.58
C LEU A 67 -8.04 2.56 1.21
N ALA A 68 -7.58 3.69 0.67
CA ALA A 68 -7.94 4.18 -0.65
C ALA A 68 -7.51 3.18 -1.74
N ALA A 69 -6.27 2.72 -1.68
CA ALA A 69 -5.73 1.68 -2.57
C ALA A 69 -6.55 0.37 -2.47
N ALA A 70 -6.88 -0.06 -1.24
CA ALA A 70 -7.69 -1.25 -1.00
C ALA A 70 -9.10 -1.14 -1.60
N ARG A 71 -9.76 0.02 -1.51
CA ARG A 71 -11.10 0.25 -2.10
C ARG A 71 -11.08 0.19 -3.63
N VAL A 72 -10.00 0.63 -4.27
CA VAL A 72 -9.83 0.51 -5.72
C VAL A 72 -9.60 -0.95 -6.11
N ALA A 73 -8.66 -1.63 -5.43
CA ALA A 73 -8.38 -3.04 -5.67
C ALA A 73 -9.62 -3.92 -5.50
N PHE A 74 -10.44 -3.68 -4.48
CA PHE A 74 -11.69 -4.40 -4.24
C PHE A 74 -12.65 -4.35 -5.44
N LYS A 75 -12.70 -3.22 -6.16
CA LYS A 75 -13.57 -3.06 -7.34
C LYS A 75 -13.00 -3.71 -8.60
N LEU A 76 -11.67 -3.77 -8.71
CA LEU A 76 -10.99 -4.09 -9.96
C LEU A 76 -10.39 -5.50 -10.02
N ILE A 77 -10.10 -6.11 -8.87
CA ILE A 77 -9.44 -7.41 -8.77
C ILE A 77 -10.47 -8.50 -8.42
N ASP A 78 -10.69 -9.41 -9.38
CA ASP A 78 -11.51 -10.60 -9.19
C ASP A 78 -10.62 -11.81 -8.83
N MET A 79 -10.59 -12.16 -7.55
CA MET A 79 -9.76 -13.25 -7.04
C MET A 79 -10.18 -14.64 -7.55
N THR A 80 -11.39 -14.81 -8.10
CA THR A 80 -11.81 -16.08 -8.71
C THR A 80 -11.09 -16.36 -10.04
N LYS A 81 -10.59 -15.30 -10.68
CA LYS A 81 -9.84 -15.37 -11.95
C LYS A 81 -8.34 -15.16 -11.77
N GLN A 82 -7.92 -14.58 -10.66
CA GLN A 82 -6.53 -14.28 -10.37
C GLN A 82 -5.69 -15.58 -10.33
N LYS A 83 -4.60 -15.62 -11.11
CA LYS A 83 -3.60 -16.69 -11.11
C LYS A 83 -2.20 -16.10 -11.32
N GLY A 84 -1.26 -16.51 -10.47
CA GLY A 84 0.16 -16.14 -10.53
C GLY A 84 1.00 -17.15 -9.76
N GLU A 85 2.32 -17.11 -9.95
CA GLU A 85 3.27 -18.03 -9.31
C GLU A 85 3.43 -17.78 -7.79
N HIS A 86 3.16 -16.55 -7.34
CA HIS A 86 3.31 -16.18 -5.93
C HIS A 86 2.07 -16.62 -5.13
N PRO A 87 2.24 -17.31 -3.98
CA PRO A 87 1.13 -17.60 -3.07
C PRO A 87 0.39 -16.33 -2.64
N ARG A 88 -0.93 -16.39 -2.54
CA ARG A 88 -1.79 -15.26 -2.18
C ARG A 88 -3.12 -15.73 -1.61
N LEU A 89 -3.66 -14.93 -0.69
CA LEU A 89 -4.95 -15.14 -0.04
C LEU A 89 -6.00 -14.09 -0.48
N GLY A 90 -5.59 -12.85 -0.74
CA GLY A 90 -6.50 -11.72 -0.99
C GLY A 90 -6.12 -10.84 -2.17
N ALA A 91 -7.05 -9.97 -2.59
CA ALA A 91 -6.78 -8.94 -3.60
C ALA A 91 -5.73 -7.94 -3.11
N LEU A 92 -5.83 -7.53 -1.85
CA LEU A 92 -4.75 -7.01 -1.03
C LEU A 92 -4.30 -8.17 -0.12
N ASP A 93 -3.07 -8.64 -0.31
CA ASP A 93 -2.58 -9.86 0.34
C ASP A 93 -1.93 -9.57 1.69
N VAL A 94 -1.05 -8.57 1.73
CA VAL A 94 -0.43 -8.05 2.95
C VAL A 94 -0.34 -6.53 2.88
N CYS A 95 -0.43 -5.85 4.03
CA CYS A 95 -0.38 -4.40 4.15
C CYS A 95 0.43 -3.98 5.39
N PRO A 96 1.77 -4.09 5.35
CA PRO A 96 2.62 -3.75 6.48
C PRO A 96 2.75 -2.23 6.65
N PHE A 97 2.94 -1.79 7.90
CA PHE A 97 3.33 -0.43 8.29
C PHE A 97 4.66 -0.50 9.04
N ILE A 98 5.65 0.25 8.58
CA ILE A 98 7.03 0.20 9.07
C ILE A 98 7.43 1.58 9.59
N PRO A 99 7.99 1.70 10.81
CA PRO A 99 8.44 2.99 11.31
C PRO A 99 9.71 3.44 10.58
N VAL A 100 9.71 4.67 10.06
CA VAL A 100 10.86 5.27 9.35
C VAL A 100 11.50 6.36 10.19
N ALA A 101 10.72 7.32 10.68
CA ALA A 101 11.24 8.44 11.46
C ALA A 101 10.27 8.86 12.56
N ASN A 102 10.76 8.94 13.80
CA ASN A 102 10.02 9.45 14.97
C ASN A 102 8.67 8.73 15.25
N VAL A 103 8.56 7.48 14.82
CA VAL A 103 7.41 6.60 15.06
C VAL A 103 7.91 5.32 15.72
N THR A 104 7.18 4.80 16.71
CA THR A 104 7.53 3.53 17.36
C THR A 104 6.89 2.33 16.67
N MET A 105 7.38 1.13 17.00
CA MET A 105 6.76 -0.12 16.55
C MET A 105 5.34 -0.28 17.09
N GLU A 106 5.08 0.15 18.33
CA GLU A 106 3.75 0.12 18.95
C GLU A 106 2.76 0.98 18.18
N GLU A 107 3.16 2.18 17.76
CA GLU A 107 2.32 3.06 16.92
C GLU A 107 1.99 2.42 15.57
N CYS A 108 2.96 1.76 14.92
CA CYS A 108 2.70 1.02 13.68
C CYS A 108 1.77 -0.19 13.90
N ALA A 109 1.89 -0.86 15.05
CA ALA A 109 0.99 -1.94 15.43
C ALA A 109 -0.43 -1.42 15.77
N GLU A 110 -0.55 -0.20 16.27
CA GLU A 110 -1.86 0.46 16.44
C GLU A 110 -2.50 0.82 15.11
N LEU A 111 -1.71 1.34 14.15
CA LEU A 111 -2.18 1.59 12.79
C LEU A 111 -2.71 0.30 12.14
N SER A 112 -2.00 -0.83 12.27
CA SER A 112 -2.41 -2.09 11.64
C SER A 112 -3.68 -2.73 12.23
N ARG A 113 -4.14 -2.28 13.40
CA ARG A 113 -5.40 -2.71 14.03
C ARG A 113 -6.61 -1.92 13.56
N ARG A 114 -6.42 -0.81 12.85
CA ARG A 114 -7.47 0.11 12.38
C ARG A 114 -7.81 -0.17 10.93
#